data_AF-A0A1Z8N1L8-F1
#
_entry.id   AF-A0A1Z8N1L8-F1
#
_cell.length_a   1.000
_cell.length_b   1.000
_cell.length_c   1.000
_cell.angle_alpha   90.00
_cell.angle_beta   90.00
_cell.angle_gamma   90.00
#
_symmetry.space_group_name_H-M   'P 1'
#
loop_
_entity.id
_entity.type
_entity.pdbx_description
1 polymer ?
#
loop_
_entity_poly.entity_id
_entity_poly.type
_entity_poly.pdbx_seq_one_letter_code
_entity_poly.pdbx_strand_id
1 'polypeptide(L)'
;MNVVRFQVKPEFKDVIVSKFAEFERPSGYQMGRLVQTGEFTYCSVGEWDNQESLINARPAMIGFLDSVRHMLEEISPELGVTDPVSGPVVQEQ
;
A
#
# COMPACT_ATOMS: atom_id res chain seq x y z
N MET A 1 -8.25 7.16 -5.67
CA MET A 1 -7.63 5.83 -5.51
C MET A 1 -6.12 5.96 -5.32
N ASN A 2 -5.47 5.05 -4.60
CA ASN A 2 -4.02 4.91 -4.57
C ASN A 2 -3.61 3.48 -4.92
N VAL A 3 -2.45 3.34 -5.55
CA VAL A 3 -1.82 2.04 -5.85
C VAL A 3 -0.36 2.13 -5.43
N VAL A 4 0.13 1.15 -4.66
CA VAL A 4 1.52 1.12 -4.22
C VAL A 4 2.12 -0.23 -4.56
N ARG A 5 3.12 -0.24 -5.42
CA ARG A 5 3.90 -1.43 -5.74
C ARG A 5 5.09 -1.55 -4.80
N PHE A 6 5.38 -2.76 -4.36
CA PHE A 6 6.53 -3.07 -3.51
C PHE A 6 6.96 -4.52 -3.67
N GLN A 7 8.18 -4.80 -3.25
CA GLN A 7 8.73 -6.15 -3.15
C GLN A 7 9.04 -6.46 -1.69
N VAL A 8 8.72 -7.69 -1.28
CA VAL A 8 8.87 -8.18 0.09
C VAL A 8 10.06 -9.11 0.16
N LYS A 9 10.86 -9.06 1.21
CA LYS A 9 11.95 -10.02 1.40
C LYS A 9 11.38 -11.43 1.63
N PRO A 10 12.00 -12.49 1.11
CA PRO A 10 11.42 -13.85 1.14
C PRO A 10 10.98 -14.33 2.53
N GLU A 11 11.72 -13.96 3.59
CA GLU A 11 11.44 -14.34 4.97
C GLU A 11 10.18 -13.69 5.58
N PHE A 12 9.64 -12.63 4.96
CA PHE A 12 8.46 -11.91 5.44
C PHE A 12 7.20 -12.12 4.59
N LYS A 13 7.24 -13.02 3.60
CA LYS A 13 6.14 -13.21 2.63
C LYS A 13 4.77 -13.48 3.29
N ASP A 14 4.73 -14.18 4.41
CA ASP A 14 3.47 -14.52 5.11
C ASP A 14 3.11 -13.45 6.16
N VAL A 15 4.14 -12.79 6.72
CA VAL A 15 3.99 -11.73 7.73
C VAL A 15 3.36 -10.48 7.11
N ILE A 16 3.75 -10.12 5.88
CA ILE A 16 3.24 -8.93 5.22
C ILE A 16 1.72 -9.03 4.98
N VAL A 17 1.22 -10.19 4.56
CA VAL A 17 -0.21 -10.43 4.33
C VAL A 17 -1.00 -10.23 5.62
N SER A 18 -0.47 -10.76 6.73
CA SER A 18 -1.06 -10.57 8.06
C SER A 18 -1.07 -9.10 8.48
N LYS A 19 0.02 -8.35 8.21
CA LYS A 19 0.07 -6.91 8.51
C LYS A 19 -0.97 -6.10 7.73
N PHE A 20 -1.19 -6.40 6.46
CA PHE A 20 -2.25 -5.76 5.68
C PHE A 20 -3.66 -6.14 6.17
N ALA A 21 -3.85 -7.35 6.72
CA ALA A 21 -5.12 -7.75 7.33
C ALA A 21 -5.38 -7.01 8.66
N GLU A 22 -4.33 -6.69 9.40
CA GLU A 22 -4.35 -5.91 10.66
C GLU A 22 -4.47 -4.40 10.43
N PHE A 23 -4.39 -3.91 9.19
CA PHE A 23 -4.41 -2.48 8.90
C PHE A 23 -5.74 -1.84 9.32
N GLU A 24 -5.67 -0.96 10.31
CA GLU A 24 -6.80 -0.15 10.75
C GLU A 24 -7.18 0.86 9.67
N ARG A 25 -8.39 0.72 9.14
CA ARG A 25 -8.88 1.54 8.03
C ARG A 25 -9.12 2.98 8.50
N PRO A 26 -8.42 3.97 7.94
CA PRO A 26 -8.65 5.37 8.26
C PRO A 26 -10.04 5.84 7.79
N SER A 27 -10.50 6.97 8.33
CA SER A 27 -11.74 7.58 7.87
C SER A 27 -11.72 7.83 6.35
N GLY A 28 -12.83 7.49 5.70
CA GLY A 28 -13.00 7.61 4.25
C GLY A 28 -12.28 6.55 3.41
N TYR A 29 -11.71 5.52 4.02
CA TYR A 29 -11.18 4.34 3.32
C TYR A 29 -12.29 3.34 3.01
N GLN A 30 -12.64 3.22 1.72
CA GLN A 30 -13.76 2.40 1.26
C GLN A 30 -13.37 0.95 1.06
N MET A 31 -12.26 0.73 0.36
CA MET A 31 -11.81 -0.60 -0.02
C MET A 31 -10.29 -0.69 0.01
N GLY A 32 -9.80 -1.83 0.52
CA GLY A 32 -8.41 -2.24 0.40
C GLY A 32 -8.28 -3.58 -0.31
N ARG A 33 -7.27 -3.69 -1.17
CA ARG A 33 -6.84 -4.95 -1.77
C ARG A 33 -5.32 -5.04 -1.70
N LEU A 34 -4.82 -6.21 -1.27
CA LEU A 34 -3.43 -6.58 -1.47
C LEU A 34 -3.41 -7.62 -2.59
N VAL A 35 -2.73 -7.29 -3.69
CA VAL A 35 -2.65 -8.11 -4.90
C VAL A 35 -1.24 -8.63 -5.02
N GLN A 36 -1.07 -9.96 -5.01
CA GLN A 36 0.21 -10.57 -5.35
C GLN A 36 0.38 -10.53 -6.88
N THR A 37 1.50 -9.98 -7.35
CA THR A 37 1.81 -9.78 -8.78
C THR A 37 2.98 -10.64 -9.26
N GLY A 38 3.64 -11.34 -8.34
CA GLY A 38 4.76 -12.26 -8.56
C GLY A 38 5.09 -12.97 -7.25
N GLU A 39 6.16 -13.78 -7.20
CA GLU A 39 6.48 -14.58 -6.01
C GLU A 39 6.63 -13.71 -4.74
N PHE A 40 7.29 -12.57 -4.85
CA PHE A 40 7.54 -11.64 -3.75
C PHE A 40 7.11 -10.20 -4.04
N THR A 41 6.42 -9.96 -5.15
CA THR A 41 5.99 -8.63 -5.58
C THR A 41 4.50 -8.46 -5.35
N TYR A 42 4.11 -7.29 -4.85
CA TYR A 42 2.75 -6.98 -4.47
C TYR A 42 2.35 -5.57 -4.91
N CYS A 43 1.06 -5.38 -5.12
CA CYS A 43 0.41 -4.08 -5.24
C CYS A 43 -0.66 -3.95 -4.16
N SER A 44 -0.57 -2.92 -3.33
CA SER A 44 -1.70 -2.50 -2.50
C SER A 44 -2.55 -1.50 -3.27
N VAL A 45 -3.87 -1.65 -3.21
CA VAL A 45 -4.84 -0.76 -3.84
C VAL A 45 -5.78 -0.26 -2.75
N GLY A 46 -5.92 1.06 -2.66
CA GLY A 46 -6.83 1.73 -1.73
C GLY A 46 -7.84 2.62 -2.46
N GLU A 47 -9.11 2.39 -2.19
CA GLU A 47 -10.22 3.23 -2.64
C GLU A 47 -10.70 4.13 -1.50
N TRP A 48 -11.05 5.35 -1.84
CA TRP A 48 -11.34 6.42 -0.89
C TRP A 48 -12.54 7.23 -1.37
N ASP A 49 -13.33 7.77 -0.44
CA ASP A 49 -14.50 8.61 -0.75
C ASP A 49 -14.19 9.72 -1.74
N ASN A 50 -13.04 10.35 -1.56
CA ASN A 50 -12.56 11.46 -2.36
C ASN A 50 -11.05 11.66 -2.11
N GLN A 51 -10.45 12.57 -2.88
CA GLN A 51 -9.02 12.86 -2.77
C GLN A 51 -8.61 13.49 -1.42
N GLU A 52 -9.51 14.23 -0.77
CA GLU A 52 -9.25 14.85 0.53
C GLU A 52 -9.14 13.79 1.64
N SER A 53 -10.03 12.79 1.67
CA SER A 53 -9.94 11.65 2.58
C SER A 53 -8.61 10.92 2.46
N LEU A 54 -8.12 10.67 1.23
CA LEU A 54 -6.79 10.09 0.99
C LEU A 54 -5.67 10.99 1.54
N ILE A 55 -5.72 12.30 1.28
CA ILE A 55 -4.69 13.24 1.76
C ILE A 55 -4.63 13.23 3.28
N ASN A 56 -5.80 13.29 3.94
CA ASN A 56 -5.92 13.30 5.39
C ASN A 56 -5.45 11.97 6.03
N ALA A 57 -5.55 10.86 5.31
CA ALA A 57 -5.12 9.55 5.77
C ALA A 57 -3.61 9.28 5.58
N ARG A 58 -2.88 10.14 4.84
CA ARG A 58 -1.43 9.95 4.59
C ARG A 58 -0.61 9.71 5.86
N PRO A 59 -0.79 10.44 6.98
CA PRO A 59 -0.03 10.18 8.20
C PRO A 59 -0.23 8.75 8.73
N ALA A 60 -1.46 8.24 8.71
CA ALA A 60 -1.75 6.87 9.14
C ALA A 60 -1.13 5.83 8.19
N MET A 61 -1.19 6.07 6.88
CA MET A 61 -0.55 5.21 5.88
C MET A 61 0.97 5.19 6.01
N ILE A 62 1.60 6.33 6.29
CA ILE A 62 3.04 6.43 6.54
C ILE A 62 3.42 5.66 7.81
N GLY A 63 2.63 5.80 8.89
CA GLY A 63 2.86 5.03 10.11
C GLY A 63 2.78 3.51 9.90
N PHE A 64 1.79 3.06 9.12
CA PHE A 64 1.71 1.66 8.72
C PHE A 64 2.93 1.24 7.87
N LEU A 65 3.31 2.04 6.87
CA LEU A 65 4.47 1.77 6.02
C LEU A 65 5.75 1.65 6.85
N ASP A 66 5.98 2.55 7.81
CA ASP A 66 7.17 2.51 8.65
C ASP A 66 7.22 1.24 9.51
N SER A 67 6.07 0.70 9.92
CA SER A 67 5.99 -0.58 10.64
C SER A 67 6.40 -1.80 9.80
N VAL A 68 6.26 -1.73 8.48
CA VAL A 68 6.59 -2.85 7.55
C VAL A 68 7.81 -2.57 6.68
N ARG A 69 8.37 -1.35 6.69
CA ARG A 69 9.46 -0.91 5.80
C ARG A 69 10.67 -1.83 5.80
N HIS A 70 11.03 -2.36 6.97
CA HIS A 70 12.16 -3.27 7.14
C HIS A 70 11.96 -4.63 6.43
N MET A 71 10.70 -5.00 6.14
CA MET A 71 10.32 -6.22 5.44
C MET A 71 10.40 -6.11 3.92
N LEU A 72 10.62 -4.89 3.39
CA LEU A 72 10.58 -4.60 1.96
C LEU A 72 11.98 -4.51 1.36
N GLU A 73 12.09 -4.87 0.09
CA GLU A 73 13.31 -4.69 -0.71
C GLU A 73 13.40 -3.27 -1.26
N GLU A 74 14.63 -2.76 -1.40
CA GLU A 74 14.88 -1.53 -2.12
C GLU A 74 14.65 -1.74 -3.63
N ILE A 75 13.80 -0.90 -4.23
CA ILE A 75 13.49 -0.89 -5.65
C ILE A 75 14.59 -0.13 -6.41
N SER A 76 14.91 1.08 -5.95
CA SER A 76 15.99 1.93 -6.46
C SER A 76 16.30 3.05 -5.46
N PRO A 77 17.45 3.76 -5.60
CA PRO A 77 17.77 4.91 -4.76
C PRO A 77 16.72 6.04 -4.80
N GLU A 78 16.03 6.21 -5.93
CA GLU A 78 15.03 7.25 -6.13
C GLU A 78 13.67 6.90 -5.53
N LEU A 79 13.26 5.62 -5.64
CA LEU A 79 11.97 5.14 -5.13
C LEU A 79 12.04 4.65 -3.68
N GLY A 80 13.23 4.26 -3.21
CA GLY A 80 13.40 3.53 -1.97
C GLY A 80 12.72 2.16 -2.07
N VAL A 81 11.82 1.85 -1.12
CA VAL A 81 11.20 0.51 -1.00
C VAL A 81 9.78 0.39 -1.58
N THR A 82 9.21 1.49 -2.07
CA THR A 82 7.83 1.54 -2.59
C THR A 82 7.74 2.43 -3.82
N ASP A 83 6.86 2.07 -4.74
CA ASP A 83 6.49 2.87 -5.90
C ASP A 83 5.01 3.28 -5.78
N PRO A 84 4.70 4.40 -5.11
CA PRO A 84 3.34 4.85 -4.86
C PRO A 84 2.82 5.80 -5.94
N VAL A 85 1.58 5.56 -6.39
CA VAL A 85 0.81 6.47 -7.25
C VAL A 85 -0.60 6.69 -6.70
N SER A 86 -1.20 7.84 -6.99
CA SER A 86 -2.57 8.15 -6.61
C SER A 86 -3.24 9.09 -7.61
N GLY A 87 -4.55 8.98 -7.78
CA GLY A 87 -5.33 9.83 -8.67
C GLY A 87 -6.84 9.57 -8.62
N PRO A 88 -7.62 10.37 -9.35
CA PRO A 88 -9.05 10.12 -9.55
C PRO A 88 -9.27 8.87 -10.39
N VAL A 89 -10.35 8.14 -10.11
CA VAL A 89 -10.84 7.07 -11.00
C VAL A 89 -11.48 7.75 -12.22
N VAL A 90 -11.01 7.42 -13.41
CA VAL A 90 -11.52 8.01 -14.68
C VAL A 90 -12.53 7.11 -15.38
N GLN A 91 -12.55 5.81 -15.04
CA GLN A 91 -13.47 4.80 -15.58
C GLN A 91 -13.55 3.63 -14.60
N GLU A 92 -14.76 3.13 -14.35
CA GLU A 92 -15.07 1.90 -13.59
C GLU A 92 -16.13 1.07 -14.34
N GLN A 93 -16.20 -0.25 -14.07
CA GLN A 93 -17.15 -1.20 -14.67
C GLN A 93 -17.66 -2.17 -13.63
#